data_AF-A0A9Q0NCR0-F1
#
_entry.id   AF-A0A9Q0NCR0-F1
#
_cell.length_a   1.000
_cell.length_b   1.000
_cell.length_c   1.000
_cell.angle_alpha   90.00
_cell.angle_beta   90.00
_cell.angle_gamma   90.00
#
_symmetry.space_group_name_H-M   'P 1'
#
loop_
_entity.id
_entity.type
_entity.pdbx_description
1 polymer ?
#
loop_
_entity_poly.entity_id
_entity_poly.type
_entity_poly.pdbx_seq_one_letter_code
_entity_poly.pdbx_strand_id
1 'polypeptide(L)'
;MQNCSRPSFNEYSHSELRPPRGGNVPRHNAGHHKLSVDAPEFVPQTKISPIDELNSLYLEFAHSEFVMSNSIEIIFDQSINEQNFRYMGARICRLLDALDASPDSVFRHLLRLKMNYNQEENLTFITNDAHKVRGTTLFLAELYIQLQNDGVRIGDVAKSIYKAINLLLQKTTPENIKCVCQTMKLCGYELEIDFPTEADDVLSILKQVKDIDVSTERLLRSVLELSQNRWGRNEPVLSTPIIEHNMLQNYSNEPVFYGPDGEIITEEESKFLSDIPAYPNFDYCEDSNDPDELAEPEPEMDLEIQMAFKDFVKSQNQK
;
A
#
# COMPACT_ATOMS: atom_id res chain seq x y z
N MET A 1 -44.59 -30.90 33.21
CA MET A 1 -44.42 -32.36 33.12
C MET A 1 -43.22 -32.58 32.19
N GLN A 2 -42.04 -33.10 32.52
CA GLN A 2 -41.37 -33.76 33.67
C GLN A 2 -39.89 -33.28 33.55
N ASN A 3 -39.21 -32.71 34.56
CA ASN A 3 -38.58 -33.27 35.77
C ASN A 3 -37.49 -34.35 35.58
N CYS A 4 -36.36 -34.07 36.26
CA CYS A 4 -35.28 -34.96 36.76
C CYS A 4 -34.11 -35.25 35.80
N SER A 5 -32.83 -35.27 36.19
CA SER A 5 -32.12 -34.97 37.45
C SER A 5 -30.60 -34.95 37.19
N ARG A 6 -29.85 -34.15 37.97
CA ARG A 6 -28.38 -34.25 38.16
C ARG A 6 -27.98 -35.56 38.87
N PRO A 7 -26.67 -35.87 38.87
CA PRO A 7 -26.01 -36.12 40.15
C PRO A 7 -24.72 -35.32 40.37
N SER A 8 -24.36 -35.17 41.65
CA SER A 8 -23.17 -34.51 42.21
C SER A 8 -22.34 -35.50 43.03
N PHE A 9 -21.16 -35.04 43.48
CA PHE A 9 -20.18 -35.63 44.44
C PHE A 9 -19.18 -36.64 43.82
N ASN A 10 -17.90 -36.72 44.22
CA ASN A 10 -17.18 -36.17 45.38
C ASN A 10 -15.65 -36.07 45.17
N GLU A 11 -15.02 -35.34 46.09
CA GLU A 11 -13.60 -35.09 46.37
C GLU A 11 -12.66 -36.32 46.36
N TYR A 12 -11.34 -36.13 46.17
CA TYR A 12 -10.27 -36.71 47.03
C TYR A 12 -8.87 -36.10 46.75
N SER A 13 -8.38 -35.39 47.77
CA SER A 13 -7.03 -35.40 48.37
C SER A 13 -5.77 -34.87 47.64
N HIS A 14 -5.28 -33.77 48.20
CA HIS A 14 -3.87 -33.36 48.29
C HIS A 14 -2.99 -34.43 48.97
N SER A 15 -1.77 -34.62 48.45
CA SER A 15 -0.66 -35.18 49.24
C SER A 15 0.63 -34.42 48.97
N GLU A 16 1.21 -33.94 50.06
CA GLU A 16 2.47 -33.19 50.17
C GLU A 16 3.68 -34.10 49.91
N LEU A 17 4.70 -33.58 49.22
CA LEU A 17 6.03 -34.21 49.15
C LEU A 17 7.08 -33.26 49.75
N ARG A 18 7.61 -33.64 50.92
CA ARG A 18 8.83 -33.07 51.53
C ARG A 18 10.09 -33.83 51.05
N PRO A 19 11.26 -33.19 51.03
CA PRO A 19 12.49 -33.76 50.47
C PRO A 19 13.30 -34.55 51.51
N PRO A 20 14.15 -35.51 51.11
CA PRO A 20 15.12 -36.09 52.01
C PRO A 20 16.43 -35.30 52.01
N ARG A 21 16.94 -35.10 53.23
CA ARG A 21 18.28 -34.58 53.56
C ARG A 21 19.34 -35.68 53.34
N GLY A 22 20.47 -35.25 52.77
CA GLY A 22 21.81 -35.38 53.37
C GLY A 22 22.44 -36.76 53.52
N GLY A 23 23.62 -36.91 52.89
CA GLY A 23 24.72 -37.69 53.45
C GLY A 23 25.41 -38.65 52.47
N ASN A 24 26.54 -38.23 51.89
CA ASN A 24 27.83 -38.90 52.08
C ASN A 24 28.95 -38.24 51.26
N VAL A 25 30.06 -37.94 51.93
CA VAL A 25 31.35 -37.50 51.37
C VAL A 25 32.27 -38.71 51.35
N PRO A 26 33.13 -38.87 50.33
CA PRO A 26 34.56 -38.89 50.64
C PRO A 26 35.47 -38.16 49.64
N ARG A 27 36.32 -37.29 50.21
CA ARG A 27 37.77 -37.06 49.98
C ARG A 27 38.35 -36.85 48.56
N HIS A 28 38.91 -35.65 48.42
CA HIS A 28 40.21 -35.26 47.85
C HIS A 28 40.63 -35.87 46.49
N ASN A 29 40.75 -35.00 45.48
CA ASN A 29 42.08 -34.73 44.93
C ASN A 29 42.14 -33.30 44.35
N ALA A 30 43.13 -32.54 44.83
CA ALA A 30 43.44 -31.21 44.33
C ALA A 30 44.20 -31.36 43.00
N GLY A 31 43.52 -31.06 41.89
CA GLY A 31 44.12 -30.91 40.57
C GLY A 31 43.87 -29.49 40.07
N HIS A 32 44.94 -28.71 39.92
CA HIS A 32 44.92 -27.41 39.26
C HIS A 32 44.43 -27.56 37.81
N HIS A 33 43.16 -27.27 37.55
CA HIS A 33 42.68 -26.94 36.22
C HIS A 33 42.20 -25.49 36.23
N LYS A 34 42.86 -24.66 35.41
CA LYS A 34 42.41 -23.31 35.06
C LYS A 34 40.95 -23.40 34.59
N LEU A 35 40.04 -22.81 35.37
CA LEU A 35 38.72 -22.44 34.88
C LEU A 35 38.92 -21.31 33.87
N SER A 36 38.89 -21.65 32.58
CA SER A 36 38.51 -20.70 31.55
C SER A 36 37.08 -20.30 31.87
N VAL A 37 36.89 -19.04 32.23
CA VAL A 37 35.55 -18.47 32.40
C VAL A 37 35.04 -18.27 30.99
N ASP A 38 34.29 -19.23 30.47
CA ASP A 38 33.52 -19.03 29.25
C ASP A 38 32.49 -17.94 29.57
N ALA A 39 32.73 -16.76 29.01
CA ALA A 39 31.75 -15.69 28.97
C ALA A 39 30.49 -16.23 28.29
N PRO A 40 29.28 -15.93 28.78
CA PRO A 40 28.07 -16.32 28.07
C PRO A 40 28.14 -15.69 26.68
N GLU A 41 28.15 -16.54 25.65
CA GLU A 41 27.94 -16.11 24.27
C GLU A 41 26.68 -15.25 24.24
N PHE A 42 26.88 -13.95 24.00
CA PHE A 42 25.79 -13.03 23.75
C PHE A 42 25.21 -13.43 22.39
N VAL A 43 24.22 -14.33 22.40
CA VAL A 43 23.38 -14.58 21.24
C VAL A 43 22.76 -13.23 20.89
N PRO A 44 23.06 -12.63 19.72
CA PRO A 44 22.44 -11.39 19.35
C PRO A 44 20.94 -11.66 19.31
N GLN A 45 20.17 -10.96 20.14
CA GLN A 45 18.72 -10.90 19.96
C GLN A 45 18.53 -10.32 18.56
N THR A 46 18.23 -11.18 17.59
CA THR A 46 17.80 -10.77 16.26
C THR A 46 16.61 -9.87 16.48
N LYS A 47 16.78 -8.57 16.24
CA LYS A 47 15.66 -7.63 16.20
C LYS A 47 14.69 -8.18 15.16
N ILE A 48 13.58 -8.73 15.64
CA ILE A 48 12.51 -9.19 14.77
C ILE A 48 12.00 -7.93 14.05
N SER A 49 11.89 -7.98 12.73
CA SER A 49 11.36 -6.85 11.98
C SER A 49 9.92 -6.60 12.44
N PRO A 50 9.45 -5.33 12.53
CA PRO A 50 8.05 -5.05 12.80
C PRO A 50 7.09 -5.79 11.86
N ILE A 51 7.53 -6.09 10.63
CA ILE A 51 6.78 -6.89 9.65
C ILE A 51 6.67 -8.35 10.09
N ASP A 52 7.73 -8.94 10.64
CA ASP A 52 7.75 -10.33 11.10
C ASP A 52 6.94 -10.52 12.38
N GLU A 53 6.96 -9.52 13.28
CA GLU A 53 6.07 -9.48 14.45
C GLU A 53 4.60 -9.40 14.02
N LEU A 54 4.29 -8.54 13.06
CA LEU A 54 2.94 -8.39 12.50
C LEU A 54 2.48 -9.69 11.83
N ASN A 55 3.31 -10.30 10.99
CA ASN A 55 3.01 -11.56 10.33
C ASN A 55 2.78 -12.69 11.34
N SER A 56 3.58 -12.77 12.41
CA SER A 56 3.42 -13.77 13.46
C SER A 56 2.10 -13.60 14.21
N LEU A 57 1.75 -12.35 14.56
CA LEU A 57 0.48 -12.02 15.20
C LEU A 57 -0.71 -12.38 14.28
N TYR A 58 -0.63 -12.02 13.00
CA TYR A 58 -1.71 -12.32 12.07
C TYR A 58 -1.83 -13.81 11.75
N LEU A 59 -0.73 -14.56 11.68
CA LEU A 59 -0.77 -16.02 11.53
C LEU A 59 -1.49 -16.69 12.69
N GLU A 60 -1.28 -16.21 13.92
CA GLU A 60 -1.99 -16.72 15.11
C GLU A 60 -3.51 -16.53 15.01
N PHE A 61 -3.94 -15.44 14.35
CA PHE A 61 -5.37 -15.11 14.19
C PHE A 61 -5.93 -15.32 12.78
N ALA A 62 -5.15 -15.85 11.83
CA ALA A 62 -5.54 -15.94 10.41
C ALA A 62 -6.80 -16.79 10.20
N HIS A 63 -7.01 -17.78 11.07
CA HIS A 63 -8.18 -18.65 11.06
C HIS A 63 -9.35 -18.14 11.91
N SER A 64 -9.17 -17.04 12.65
CA SER A 64 -10.23 -16.41 13.43
C SER A 64 -11.11 -15.55 12.52
N GLU A 65 -12.26 -16.10 12.13
CA GLU A 65 -13.25 -15.43 11.29
C GLU A 65 -13.66 -14.07 11.87
N PHE A 66 -13.78 -13.96 13.19
CA PHE A 66 -14.14 -12.70 13.86
C PHE A 66 -13.07 -11.62 13.70
N VAL A 67 -11.79 -11.96 13.92
CA VAL A 67 -10.68 -10.99 13.80
C VAL A 67 -10.50 -10.59 12.34
N MET A 68 -10.58 -11.55 11.42
CA MET A 68 -10.48 -11.29 10.00
C MET A 68 -11.63 -10.40 9.49
N SER A 69 -12.86 -10.69 9.91
CA SER A 69 -14.04 -9.91 9.53
C SER A 69 -13.94 -8.47 10.02
N ASN A 70 -13.54 -8.25 11.28
CA ASN A 70 -13.34 -6.90 11.82
C ASN A 70 -12.19 -6.17 11.11
N SER A 71 -11.11 -6.88 10.79
CA SER A 71 -9.97 -6.31 10.06
C SER A 71 -10.40 -5.83 8.67
N ILE A 72 -11.13 -6.66 7.92
CA ILE A 72 -11.67 -6.32 6.60
C ILE A 72 -12.61 -5.12 6.71
N GLU A 73 -13.48 -5.07 7.72
CA GLU A 73 -14.41 -3.95 7.94
C GLU A 73 -13.66 -2.63 8.10
N ILE A 74 -12.67 -2.60 8.99
CA ILE A 74 -11.84 -1.41 9.26
C ILE A 74 -11.07 -1.00 8.01
N ILE A 75 -10.43 -1.96 7.32
CA ILE A 75 -9.65 -1.69 6.11
C ILE A 75 -10.55 -1.08 5.03
N PHE A 76 -11.75 -1.63 4.80
CA PHE A 76 -12.69 -1.09 3.82
C PHE A 76 -13.12 0.33 4.17
N ASP A 77 -13.59 0.55 5.40
CA ASP A 77 -14.07 1.86 5.81
C ASP A 77 -12.97 2.93 5.69
N GLN A 78 -11.77 2.64 6.20
CA GLN A 78 -10.65 3.57 6.11
C GLN A 78 -10.19 3.79 4.66
N SER A 79 -10.16 2.76 3.81
CA SER A 79 -9.71 2.91 2.42
C SER A 79 -10.71 3.66 1.54
N ILE A 80 -12.00 3.62 1.89
CA ILE A 80 -13.06 4.37 1.22
C ILE A 80 -12.98 5.85 1.61
N ASN A 81 -12.82 6.14 2.89
CA ASN A 81 -12.87 7.49 3.43
C ASN A 81 -11.54 8.25 3.26
N GLU A 82 -10.39 7.57 3.37
CA GLU A 82 -9.06 8.18 3.37
C GLU A 82 -8.28 7.85 2.10
N GLN A 83 -8.14 8.84 1.20
CA GLN A 83 -7.41 8.67 -0.06
C GLN A 83 -5.95 8.22 0.14
N ASN A 84 -5.27 8.77 1.14
CA ASN A 84 -3.86 8.44 1.43
C ASN A 84 -3.69 7.02 1.97
N PHE A 85 -4.71 6.47 2.62
CA PHE A 85 -4.67 5.12 3.16
C PHE A 85 -5.04 4.07 2.11
N ARG A 86 -5.81 4.43 1.09
CA ARG A 86 -6.39 3.49 0.12
C ARG A 86 -5.41 2.48 -0.49
N TYR A 87 -4.26 2.97 -0.95
CA TYR A 87 -3.19 2.11 -1.49
C TYR A 87 -2.65 1.16 -0.42
N MET A 88 -2.42 1.66 0.79
CA MET A 88 -1.95 0.85 1.92
C MET A 88 -2.99 -0.19 2.34
N GLY A 89 -4.27 0.15 2.36
CA GLY A 89 -5.36 -0.79 2.60
C GLY A 89 -5.36 -1.96 1.60
N ALA A 90 -5.20 -1.66 0.31
CA ALA A 90 -5.09 -2.69 -0.73
C ALA A 90 -3.84 -3.57 -0.55
N ARG A 91 -2.71 -2.98 -0.14
CA ARG A 91 -1.50 -3.75 0.20
C ARG A 91 -1.70 -4.65 1.41
N ILE A 92 -2.38 -4.18 2.45
CA ILE A 92 -2.70 -5.00 3.63
C ILE A 92 -3.57 -6.18 3.19
N CYS A 93 -4.59 -5.95 2.35
CA CYS A 93 -5.40 -7.04 1.79
C CYS A 93 -4.55 -8.08 1.04
N ARG A 94 -3.55 -7.65 0.24
CA ARG A 94 -2.62 -8.59 -0.41
C ARG A 94 -1.80 -9.39 0.62
N LEU A 95 -1.32 -8.75 1.69
CA LEU A 95 -0.58 -9.45 2.75
C LEU A 95 -1.46 -10.48 3.47
N LEU A 96 -2.71 -10.11 3.77
CA LEU A 96 -3.69 -11.01 4.39
C LEU A 96 -4.02 -12.20 3.47
N ASP A 97 -4.14 -11.97 2.16
CA ASP A 97 -4.36 -13.01 1.16
C ASP A 97 -3.17 -13.98 1.06
N ALA A 98 -1.93 -13.46 1.26
CA ALA A 98 -0.72 -14.28 1.24
C ALA A 98 -0.57 -15.20 2.46
N LEU A 99 -1.31 -14.96 3.54
CA LEU A 99 -1.29 -15.83 4.73
C LEU A 99 -1.87 -17.22 4.43
N ASP A 100 -2.83 -17.29 3.52
CA ASP A 100 -3.45 -18.53 3.05
C ASP A 100 -3.79 -18.40 1.56
N ALA A 101 -2.90 -18.96 0.74
CA ALA A 101 -3.03 -18.94 -0.72
C ALA A 101 -4.21 -19.77 -1.26
N SER A 102 -4.94 -20.49 -0.38
CA SER A 102 -6.09 -21.27 -0.82
C SER A 102 -7.19 -20.38 -1.42
N PRO A 103 -7.86 -20.81 -2.49
CA PRO A 103 -8.94 -20.05 -3.13
C PRO A 103 -10.13 -19.79 -2.20
N ASP A 104 -10.29 -20.65 -1.20
CA ASP A 104 -11.36 -20.65 -0.20
C ASP A 104 -10.88 -20.18 1.17
N SER A 105 -9.78 -19.42 1.22
CA SER A 105 -9.29 -18.86 2.47
C SER A 105 -10.35 -18.01 3.17
N VAL A 106 -10.31 -17.98 4.50
CA VAL A 106 -11.24 -17.20 5.33
C VAL A 106 -11.25 -15.73 4.88
N PHE A 107 -10.08 -15.18 4.56
CA PHE A 107 -9.94 -13.84 4.01
C PHE A 107 -10.72 -13.66 2.70
N ARG A 108 -10.50 -14.53 1.69
CA ARG A 108 -11.20 -14.42 0.40
C ARG A 108 -12.70 -14.58 0.54
N HIS A 109 -13.17 -15.48 1.40
CA HIS A 109 -14.58 -15.65 1.67
C HIS A 109 -15.21 -14.39 2.24
N LEU A 110 -14.63 -13.84 3.31
CA LEU A 110 -15.12 -12.63 3.98
C LEU A 110 -15.00 -11.40 3.08
N LEU A 111 -13.94 -11.30 2.28
CA LEU A 111 -13.76 -10.23 1.30
C LEU A 111 -14.92 -10.22 0.28
N ARG A 112 -15.29 -11.39 -0.26
CA ARG A 112 -16.44 -11.51 -1.17
C ARG A 112 -17.73 -11.08 -0.50
N LEU A 113 -17.97 -11.49 0.75
CA LEU A 113 -19.14 -11.05 1.52
C LEU A 113 -19.16 -9.53 1.70
N LYS A 114 -18.03 -8.91 2.08
CA LYS A 114 -17.91 -7.46 2.27
C LYS A 114 -18.14 -6.69 0.97
N MET A 115 -17.61 -7.18 -0.16
CA MET A 115 -17.85 -6.56 -1.47
C MET A 115 -19.31 -6.65 -1.90
N ASN A 116 -19.96 -7.80 -1.70
CA ASN A 116 -21.38 -7.97 -2.01
C ASN A 116 -22.24 -7.01 -1.17
N TYR A 117 -21.96 -6.91 0.13
CA TYR A 117 -22.65 -5.97 1.03
C TYR A 117 -22.47 -4.51 0.58
N ASN A 118 -21.23 -4.09 0.29
CA ASN A 118 -20.95 -2.74 -0.23
C ASN A 118 -21.68 -2.46 -1.55
N GLN A 119 -21.82 -3.48 -2.40
CA GLN A 119 -22.54 -3.33 -3.66
C GLN A 119 -24.02 -2.97 -3.42
N GLU A 120 -24.66 -3.59 -2.44
CA GLU A 120 -26.04 -3.27 -2.04
C GLU A 120 -26.13 -1.88 -1.42
N GLU A 121 -25.19 -1.51 -0.54
CA GLU A 121 -25.16 -0.18 0.08
C GLU A 121 -24.94 0.94 -0.94
N ASN A 122 -24.10 0.71 -1.95
CA ASN A 122 -23.82 1.67 -3.02
C ASN A 122 -25.09 2.13 -3.77
N LEU A 123 -26.13 1.27 -3.85
CA LEU A 123 -27.43 1.64 -4.43
C LEU A 123 -28.13 2.74 -3.63
N THR A 124 -27.90 2.77 -2.32
CA THR A 124 -28.42 3.82 -1.43
C THR A 124 -27.50 5.04 -1.45
N PHE A 125 -26.18 4.82 -1.40
CA PHE A 125 -25.19 5.89 -1.39
C PHE A 125 -25.15 6.71 -2.67
N ILE A 126 -25.41 6.15 -3.85
CA ILE A 126 -25.41 6.95 -5.10
C ILE A 126 -26.43 8.10 -5.08
N THR A 127 -27.44 8.04 -4.22
CA THR A 127 -28.43 9.11 -4.02
C THR A 127 -28.13 10.00 -2.82
N ASN A 128 -27.64 9.43 -1.72
CA ASN A 128 -27.47 10.16 -0.46
C ASN A 128 -26.03 10.67 -0.26
N ASP A 129 -25.04 9.90 -0.70
CA ASP A 129 -23.62 10.14 -0.48
C ASP A 129 -22.77 9.49 -1.59
N ALA A 130 -22.76 10.14 -2.76
CA ALA A 130 -22.00 9.63 -3.91
C ALA A 130 -20.49 9.60 -3.65
N HIS A 131 -19.98 10.29 -2.62
CA HIS A 131 -18.56 10.23 -2.25
C HIS A 131 -18.17 8.82 -1.83
N LYS A 132 -19.01 8.12 -1.06
CA LYS A 132 -18.77 6.72 -0.68
C LYS A 132 -18.67 5.79 -1.89
N VAL A 133 -19.58 5.94 -2.86
CA VAL A 133 -19.53 5.13 -4.09
C VAL A 133 -18.22 5.38 -4.85
N ARG A 134 -17.77 6.63 -4.94
CA ARG A 134 -16.49 6.99 -5.57
C ARG A 134 -15.29 6.41 -4.80
N GLY A 135 -15.28 6.53 -3.48
CA GLY A 135 -14.25 5.96 -2.61
C GLY A 135 -14.16 4.44 -2.73
N THR A 136 -15.30 3.75 -2.69
CA THR A 136 -15.41 2.31 -2.92
C THR A 136 -14.88 1.93 -4.30
N THR A 137 -15.27 2.65 -5.36
CA THR A 137 -14.82 2.36 -6.73
C THR A 137 -13.30 2.42 -6.85
N LEU A 138 -12.68 3.49 -6.34
CA LEU A 138 -11.23 3.65 -6.38
C LEU A 138 -10.50 2.65 -5.48
N PHE A 139 -11.07 2.31 -4.32
CA PHE A 139 -10.46 1.29 -3.45
C PHE A 139 -10.49 -0.09 -4.10
N LEU A 140 -11.62 -0.49 -4.72
CA LEU A 140 -11.69 -1.77 -5.42
C LEU A 140 -10.70 -1.82 -6.60
N ALA A 141 -10.46 -0.69 -7.28
CA ALA A 141 -9.46 -0.60 -8.34
C ALA A 141 -8.04 -0.83 -7.81
N GLU A 142 -7.65 -0.18 -6.70
CA GLU A 142 -6.38 -0.45 -6.02
C GLU A 142 -6.28 -1.92 -5.58
N LEU A 143 -7.35 -2.43 -4.97
CA LEU A 143 -7.42 -3.82 -4.53
C LEU A 143 -7.22 -4.79 -5.70
N TYR A 144 -7.84 -4.54 -6.84
CA TYR A 144 -7.72 -5.40 -8.03
C TYR A 144 -6.29 -5.43 -8.59
N ILE A 145 -5.59 -4.29 -8.56
CA ILE A 145 -4.18 -4.24 -8.97
C ILE A 145 -3.28 -4.94 -7.96
N GLN A 146 -3.55 -4.83 -6.66
CA GLN A 146 -2.71 -5.46 -5.63
C GLN A 146 -2.97 -6.97 -5.46
N LEU A 147 -4.21 -7.41 -5.65
CA LEU A 147 -4.65 -8.77 -5.33
C LEU A 147 -4.55 -9.69 -6.56
N GLN A 148 -3.31 -10.09 -6.86
CA GLN A 148 -2.98 -11.02 -7.95
C GLN A 148 -2.32 -12.26 -7.37
N ASN A 149 -2.83 -13.45 -7.72
CA ASN A 149 -2.21 -14.73 -7.38
C ASN A 149 -1.54 -15.31 -8.62
N ASP A 150 -0.21 -15.36 -8.63
CA ASP A 150 0.56 -15.88 -9.75
C ASP A 150 0.15 -15.26 -11.10
N GLY A 151 -0.16 -13.96 -11.09
CA GLY A 151 -0.63 -13.21 -12.26
C GLY A 151 -2.12 -13.33 -12.57
N VAL A 152 -2.88 -14.17 -11.84
CA VAL A 152 -4.33 -14.32 -11.97
C VAL A 152 -5.05 -13.43 -10.96
N ARG A 153 -5.86 -12.49 -11.47
CA ARG A 153 -6.63 -11.54 -10.66
C ARG A 153 -7.94 -12.14 -10.17
N ILE A 154 -8.44 -11.62 -9.04
CA ILE A 154 -9.76 -12.02 -8.52
C ILE A 154 -10.85 -11.34 -9.36
N GLY A 155 -11.43 -12.09 -10.31
CA GLY A 155 -12.47 -11.58 -11.21
C GLY A 155 -13.72 -11.02 -10.51
N ASP A 156 -14.01 -11.42 -9.27
CA ASP A 156 -15.13 -10.86 -8.49
C ASP A 156 -14.88 -9.39 -8.09
N VAL A 157 -13.61 -9.00 -7.91
CA VAL A 157 -13.25 -7.59 -7.66
C VAL A 157 -13.52 -6.77 -8.92
N ALA A 158 -13.10 -7.25 -10.10
CA ALA A 158 -13.37 -6.59 -11.38
C ALA A 158 -14.87 -6.40 -11.63
N LYS A 159 -15.69 -7.45 -11.43
CA LYS A 159 -17.15 -7.35 -11.54
C LYS A 159 -17.73 -6.28 -10.61
N SER A 160 -17.22 -6.20 -9.38
CA SER A 160 -17.65 -5.20 -8.40
C SER A 160 -17.25 -3.78 -8.81
N ILE A 161 -16.06 -3.60 -9.41
CA ILE A 161 -15.63 -2.32 -10.00
C ILE A 161 -16.61 -1.89 -11.09
N TYR A 162 -16.92 -2.76 -12.07
CA TYR A 162 -17.84 -2.40 -13.14
C TYR A 162 -19.24 -2.05 -12.65
N LYS A 163 -19.76 -2.78 -11.67
CA LYS A 163 -21.04 -2.46 -11.03
C LYS A 163 -21.01 -1.06 -10.40
N ALA A 164 -19.93 -0.70 -9.70
CA ALA A 164 -19.79 0.62 -9.09
C ALA A 164 -19.60 1.73 -10.15
N ILE A 165 -18.79 1.50 -11.20
CA ILE A 165 -18.66 2.40 -12.34
C ILE A 165 -20.02 2.65 -13.00
N ASN A 166 -20.78 1.59 -13.28
CA ASN A 166 -22.09 1.71 -13.89
C ASN A 166 -23.07 2.52 -13.03
N LEU A 167 -23.00 2.40 -11.70
CA LEU A 167 -23.78 3.26 -10.79
C LEU A 167 -23.35 4.73 -10.86
N LEU A 168 -22.04 5.01 -10.93
CA LEU A 168 -21.54 6.37 -11.10
C LEU A 168 -21.96 6.96 -12.44
N LEU A 169 -21.92 6.19 -13.52
CA LEU A 169 -22.30 6.63 -14.87
C LEU A 169 -23.80 6.87 -15.05
N GLN A 170 -24.66 6.30 -14.20
CA GLN A 170 -26.09 6.66 -14.19
C GLN A 170 -26.32 8.13 -13.80
N LYS A 171 -25.37 8.74 -13.07
CA LYS A 171 -25.39 10.17 -12.70
C LYS A 171 -24.08 10.82 -13.15
N THR A 172 -24.07 11.34 -14.37
CA THR A 172 -22.88 11.95 -15.03
C THR A 172 -22.51 13.32 -14.45
N THR A 173 -22.30 13.41 -13.14
CA THR A 173 -21.74 14.61 -12.50
C THR A 173 -20.24 14.67 -12.76
N PRO A 174 -19.61 15.86 -12.81
CA PRO A 174 -18.18 15.98 -13.05
C PRO A 174 -17.33 15.11 -12.13
N GLU A 175 -17.65 15.07 -10.83
CA GLU A 175 -16.91 14.27 -9.84
C GLU A 175 -17.05 12.76 -10.06
N ASN A 176 -18.23 12.30 -10.51
CA ASN A 176 -18.42 10.89 -10.86
C ASN A 176 -17.62 10.52 -12.11
N ILE A 177 -17.62 11.38 -13.13
CA ILE A 177 -16.83 11.17 -14.34
C ILE A 177 -15.34 11.18 -14.03
N LYS A 178 -14.85 12.11 -13.20
CA LYS A 178 -13.45 12.12 -12.73
C LYS A 178 -13.07 10.81 -12.04
N CYS A 179 -13.92 10.33 -11.13
CA CYS A 179 -13.68 9.07 -10.42
C CYS A 179 -13.62 7.87 -11.37
N VAL A 180 -14.55 7.76 -12.32
CA VAL A 180 -14.52 6.70 -13.34
C VAL A 180 -13.25 6.82 -14.18
N CYS A 181 -12.87 8.01 -14.62
CA CYS A 181 -11.64 8.23 -15.37
C CYS A 181 -10.40 7.83 -14.57
N GLN A 182 -10.31 8.23 -13.30
CA GLN A 182 -9.20 7.84 -12.42
C GLN A 182 -9.12 6.32 -12.25
N THR A 183 -10.27 5.66 -12.06
CA THR A 183 -10.36 4.19 -11.98
C THR A 183 -9.82 3.55 -13.26
N MET A 184 -10.25 4.04 -14.42
CA MET A 184 -9.77 3.54 -15.72
C MET A 184 -8.27 3.83 -15.93
N LYS A 185 -7.73 4.96 -15.45
CA LYS A 185 -6.27 5.19 -15.52
C LYS A 185 -5.48 4.23 -14.63
N LEU A 186 -6.04 3.85 -13.49
CA LEU A 186 -5.38 2.98 -12.52
C LEU A 186 -5.34 1.53 -12.96
N CYS A 187 -6.46 0.99 -13.45
CA CYS A 187 -6.58 -0.43 -13.77
C CYS A 187 -7.28 -0.74 -15.10
N GLY A 188 -7.39 0.25 -15.99
CA GLY A 188 -8.12 0.11 -17.26
C GLY A 188 -7.49 -0.88 -18.22
N TYR A 189 -6.16 -1.00 -18.25
CA TYR A 189 -5.48 -2.00 -19.08
C TYR A 189 -5.83 -3.42 -18.64
N GLU A 190 -5.71 -3.70 -17.34
CA GLU A 190 -5.99 -5.00 -16.75
C GLU A 190 -7.46 -5.37 -16.94
N LEU A 191 -8.35 -4.41 -16.74
CA LEU A 191 -9.79 -4.56 -16.97
C LEU A 191 -10.11 -4.83 -18.44
N GLU A 192 -9.47 -4.15 -19.39
CA GLU A 192 -9.70 -4.37 -20.83
C GLU A 192 -9.22 -5.75 -21.30
N ILE A 193 -8.15 -6.30 -20.70
CA ILE A 193 -7.70 -7.67 -20.98
C ILE A 193 -8.66 -8.70 -20.38
N ASP A 194 -9.01 -8.53 -19.11
CA ASP A 194 -9.77 -9.54 -18.38
C ASP A 194 -11.26 -9.51 -18.77
N PHE A 195 -11.80 -8.34 -19.11
CA PHE A 195 -13.22 -8.06 -19.40
C PHE A 195 -13.38 -7.01 -20.53
N PRO A 196 -13.05 -7.35 -21.80
CA PRO A 196 -13.01 -6.39 -22.90
C PRO A 196 -14.37 -5.76 -23.21
N THR A 197 -15.47 -6.53 -23.13
CA THR A 197 -16.81 -6.03 -23.48
C THR A 197 -17.25 -4.95 -22.49
N GLU A 198 -17.06 -5.19 -21.20
CA GLU A 198 -17.41 -4.27 -20.14
C GLU A 198 -16.53 -3.02 -20.15
N ALA A 199 -15.23 -3.16 -20.46
CA ALA A 199 -14.34 -2.02 -20.66
C ALA A 199 -14.79 -1.15 -21.85
N ASP A 200 -15.11 -1.78 -22.98
CA ASP A 200 -15.60 -1.09 -24.19
C ASP A 200 -16.93 -0.36 -23.94
N ASP A 201 -17.85 -0.94 -23.18
CA ASP A 201 -19.11 -0.32 -22.79
C ASP A 201 -18.87 0.95 -21.97
N VAL A 202 -18.00 0.88 -20.95
CA VAL A 202 -17.63 2.04 -20.12
C VAL A 202 -17.00 3.14 -20.98
N LEU A 203 -16.04 2.79 -21.84
CA LEU A 203 -15.38 3.75 -22.73
C LEU A 203 -16.36 4.36 -23.73
N SER A 204 -17.35 3.60 -24.21
CA SER A 204 -18.38 4.07 -25.12
C SER A 204 -19.32 5.07 -24.45
N ILE A 205 -19.70 4.83 -23.19
CA ILE A 205 -20.48 5.79 -22.40
C ILE A 205 -19.67 7.07 -22.16
N LEU A 206 -18.40 6.94 -21.76
CA LEU A 206 -17.51 8.07 -21.53
C LEU A 206 -17.36 8.97 -22.77
N LYS A 207 -17.28 8.41 -23.97
CA LYS A 207 -17.25 9.17 -25.24
C LYS A 207 -18.51 10.00 -25.49
N GLN A 208 -19.64 9.62 -24.92
CA GLN A 208 -20.94 10.29 -25.12
C GLN A 208 -21.21 11.38 -24.09
N VAL A 209 -20.41 11.46 -23.01
CA VAL A 209 -20.56 12.49 -21.98
C VAL A 209 -20.30 13.88 -22.58
N LYS A 210 -21.23 14.80 -22.31
CA LYS A 210 -21.18 16.20 -22.73
C LYS A 210 -21.44 17.10 -21.52
N ASP A 211 -21.25 18.41 -21.69
CA ASP A 211 -21.59 19.43 -20.69
C ASP A 211 -20.86 19.25 -19.35
N ILE A 212 -19.55 18.97 -19.42
CA ILE A 212 -18.63 18.87 -18.28
C ILE A 212 -17.66 20.04 -18.26
N ASP A 213 -17.05 20.32 -17.09
CA ASP A 213 -16.04 21.36 -16.98
C ASP A 213 -14.73 20.97 -17.68
N VAL A 214 -13.90 21.98 -17.99
CA VAL A 214 -12.64 21.84 -18.73
C VAL A 214 -11.68 20.86 -18.06
N SER A 215 -11.64 20.81 -16.73
CA SER A 215 -10.72 19.90 -16.01
C SER A 215 -11.14 18.44 -16.16
N THR A 216 -12.44 18.17 -16.04
CA THR A 216 -13.03 16.84 -16.26
C THR A 216 -12.89 16.42 -17.72
N GLU A 217 -13.12 17.34 -18.66
CA GLU A 217 -12.97 17.06 -20.09
C GLU A 217 -11.54 16.67 -20.44
N ARG A 218 -10.53 17.38 -19.90
CA ARG A 218 -9.12 17.04 -20.11
C ARG A 218 -8.79 15.64 -19.58
N LEU A 219 -9.30 15.29 -18.40
CA LEU A 219 -9.08 13.97 -17.82
C LEU A 219 -9.76 12.86 -18.64
N LEU A 220 -11.00 13.10 -19.09
CA LEU A 220 -11.74 12.21 -19.98
C LEU A 220 -10.97 11.95 -21.29
N ARG A 221 -10.52 13.02 -21.95
CA ARG A 221 -9.71 12.93 -23.18
C ARG A 221 -8.44 12.12 -22.95
N SER A 222 -7.73 12.37 -21.84
CA SER A 222 -6.54 11.60 -21.47
C SER A 222 -6.82 10.09 -21.35
N VAL A 223 -7.95 9.68 -20.79
CA VAL A 223 -8.33 8.26 -20.70
C VAL A 223 -8.62 7.65 -22.06
N LEU A 224 -9.37 8.38 -22.91
CA LEU A 224 -9.71 7.90 -24.26
C LEU A 224 -8.45 7.78 -25.14
N GLU A 225 -7.52 8.72 -25.04
CA GLU A 225 -6.22 8.67 -25.71
C GLU A 225 -5.38 7.51 -25.19
N LEU A 226 -5.34 7.29 -23.87
CA LEU A 226 -4.63 6.15 -23.28
C LEU A 226 -5.18 4.83 -23.83
N SER A 227 -6.49 4.62 -23.80
CA SER A 227 -7.11 3.39 -24.35
C SER A 227 -6.78 3.20 -25.84
N GLN A 228 -6.90 4.24 -26.66
CA GLN A 228 -6.52 4.19 -28.09
C GLN A 228 -5.04 3.85 -28.29
N ASN A 229 -4.20 4.27 -27.36
CA ASN A 229 -2.75 4.07 -27.37
C ASN A 229 -2.31 2.86 -26.53
N ARG A 230 -3.17 1.85 -26.38
CA ARG A 230 -2.93 0.60 -25.61
C ARG A 230 -2.42 0.86 -24.19
N TRP A 231 -3.00 1.86 -23.53
CA TRP A 231 -2.64 2.31 -22.19
C TRP A 231 -1.16 2.66 -22.03
N GLY A 232 -0.50 3.08 -23.12
CA GLY A 232 0.93 3.41 -23.14
C GLY A 232 1.85 2.20 -23.35
N ARG A 233 1.33 1.01 -23.68
CA ARG A 233 2.11 -0.24 -23.84
C ARG A 233 2.39 -0.58 -25.31
N ASN A 234 2.80 0.40 -26.12
CA ASN A 234 2.97 0.24 -27.57
C ASN A 234 4.26 -0.41 -28.03
N GLU A 235 5.21 -0.65 -27.14
CA GLU A 235 6.42 -1.37 -27.50
C GLU A 235 6.16 -2.87 -27.36
N PRO A 236 6.46 -3.70 -28.38
CA PRO A 236 6.56 -5.13 -28.12
C PRO A 236 7.62 -5.24 -27.05
N VAL A 237 7.23 -5.73 -25.87
CA VAL A 237 8.17 -6.13 -24.83
C VAL A 237 9.02 -7.21 -25.49
N LEU A 238 10.15 -6.81 -26.11
CA LEU A 238 11.28 -7.70 -26.24
C LEU A 238 11.42 -8.23 -24.83
N SER A 239 11.23 -9.53 -24.69
CA SER A 239 11.34 -10.22 -23.41
C SER A 239 12.81 -10.14 -22.99
N THR A 240 13.31 -8.96 -22.64
CA THR A 240 14.18 -8.85 -21.50
C THR A 240 13.38 -9.52 -20.41
N PRO A 241 13.83 -10.66 -19.86
CA PRO A 241 13.17 -11.21 -18.71
C PRO A 241 13.08 -10.05 -17.74
N ILE A 242 11.86 -9.61 -17.46
CA ILE A 242 11.58 -9.00 -16.19
C ILE A 242 12.05 -10.11 -15.27
N ILE A 243 13.25 -9.93 -14.71
CA ILE A 243 13.60 -10.63 -13.51
C ILE A 243 12.48 -10.14 -12.60
N GLU A 244 11.43 -10.97 -12.48
CA GLU A 244 10.58 -10.98 -11.32
C GLU A 244 11.59 -11.10 -10.19
N HIS A 245 12.08 -9.96 -9.72
CA HIS A 245 12.75 -9.91 -8.46
C HIS A 245 11.61 -10.29 -7.53
N ASN A 246 11.57 -11.58 -7.19
CA ASN A 246 10.77 -12.09 -6.11
C ASN A 246 10.90 -11.05 -5.01
N MET A 247 9.84 -10.27 -4.77
CA MET A 247 9.78 -9.19 -3.77
C MET A 247 9.76 -9.75 -2.33
N LEU A 248 10.38 -10.93 -2.18
CA LEU A 248 10.73 -11.67 -0.97
C LEU A 248 12.25 -11.74 -0.79
N GLN A 249 13.07 -11.18 -1.69
CA GLN A 249 14.51 -11.09 -1.50
C GLN A 249 14.85 -9.84 -0.67
N ASN A 250 15.18 -10.10 0.60
CA ASN A 250 15.90 -9.25 1.55
C ASN A 250 15.64 -7.74 1.39
N TYR A 251 14.67 -7.24 2.15
CA TYR A 251 14.65 -5.83 2.55
C TYR A 251 15.95 -5.50 3.28
N SER A 252 16.96 -5.05 2.55
CA SER A 252 17.94 -4.13 3.10
C SER A 252 17.16 -2.85 3.42
N ASN A 253 17.03 -2.52 4.71
CA ASN A 253 16.44 -1.25 5.15
C ASN A 253 17.37 -0.05 4.89
N GLU A 254 18.41 -0.21 4.09
CA GLU A 254 19.32 0.87 3.74
C GLU A 254 18.79 1.66 2.54
N PRO A 255 18.80 3.00 2.60
CA PRO A 255 18.38 3.84 1.48
C PRO A 255 19.29 3.59 0.27
N VAL A 256 18.68 3.34 -0.89
CA VAL A 256 19.36 3.25 -2.18
C VAL A 256 19.31 4.63 -2.84
N PHE A 257 20.46 5.17 -3.18
CA PHE A 257 20.57 6.47 -3.84
C PHE A 257 20.82 6.28 -5.35
N TYR A 258 20.19 7.12 -6.17
CA TYR A 258 20.33 7.11 -7.62
C TYR A 258 21.05 8.36 -8.09
N GLY A 259 21.95 8.18 -9.06
CA GLY A 259 22.64 9.27 -9.74
C GLY A 259 21.71 10.04 -10.70
N PRO A 260 22.17 11.19 -11.23
CA PRO A 260 21.42 11.97 -12.22
C PRO A 260 21.21 11.24 -13.56
N ASP A 261 21.95 10.16 -13.79
CA ASP A 261 21.81 9.20 -14.89
C ASP A 261 20.77 8.10 -14.62
N GLY A 262 20.23 8.03 -13.40
CA GLY A 262 19.22 7.05 -12.99
C GLY A 262 19.78 5.69 -12.58
N GLU A 263 21.11 5.54 -12.55
CA GLU A 263 21.79 4.34 -12.07
C GLU A 263 22.00 4.39 -10.55
N ILE A 264 22.12 3.21 -9.92
CA ILE A 264 22.37 3.11 -8.48
C ILE A 264 23.78 3.65 -8.20
N ILE A 265 23.87 4.60 -7.27
CA ILE A 265 25.16 5.16 -6.83
C ILE A 265 26.02 4.02 -6.29
N THR A 266 27.20 3.88 -6.88
CA THR A 266 28.19 2.88 -6.47
C THR A 266 28.80 3.23 -5.12
N GLU A 267 29.36 2.24 -4.41
CA GLU A 267 30.05 2.46 -3.12
C GLU A 267 31.19 3.50 -3.26
N GLU A 268 31.84 3.53 -4.42
CA GLU A 268 32.92 4.46 -4.76
C GLU A 268 32.41 5.90 -4.90
N GLU A 269 31.26 6.10 -5.54
CA GLU A 269 30.59 7.40 -5.68
C GLU A 269 29.97 7.86 -4.35
N SER A 270 29.39 6.95 -3.58
CA SER A 270 28.88 7.23 -2.23
C SER A 270 29.99 7.76 -1.33
N LYS A 271 31.18 7.14 -1.40
CA LYS A 271 32.36 7.60 -0.66
C LYS A 271 32.82 8.98 -1.13
N PHE A 272 32.84 9.21 -2.44
CA PHE A 272 33.18 10.53 -2.99
C PHE A 272 32.23 11.63 -2.51
N LEU A 273 30.92 11.37 -2.49
CA LEU A 273 29.92 12.32 -1.98
C LEU A 273 30.05 12.56 -0.48
N SER A 274 30.44 11.53 0.29
CA SER A 274 30.64 11.65 1.74
C SER A 274 31.90 12.46 2.13
N ASP A 275 32.88 12.53 1.23
CA ASP A 275 34.13 13.28 1.42
C ASP A 275 33.99 14.79 1.09
N ILE A 276 32.81 15.23 0.62
CA ILE A 276 32.51 16.65 0.42
C ILE A 276 32.29 17.28 1.81
N PRO A 277 33.08 18.27 2.24
CA PRO A 277 32.87 18.93 3.51
C PRO A 277 31.48 19.57 3.52
N ALA A 278 30.66 19.15 4.48
CA ALA A 278 29.34 19.73 4.71
C ALA A 278 29.45 21.25 4.79
N TYR A 279 28.78 21.94 3.87
CA TYR A 279 28.55 23.38 4.00
C TYR A 279 27.84 23.64 5.34
N PRO A 280 28.16 24.74 6.05
CA PRO A 280 27.63 24.97 7.39
C PRO A 280 26.09 25.01 7.37
N ASN A 281 25.51 24.18 8.25
CA ASN A 281 24.10 24.09 8.62
C ASN A 281 23.33 25.40 8.37
N PHE A 282 22.39 25.37 7.42
CA PHE A 282 21.15 26.13 7.58
C PHE A 282 20.19 25.24 8.37
N ASP A 283 19.95 25.62 9.62
CA ASP A 283 18.87 25.06 10.45
C ASP A 283 17.54 25.27 9.71
N TYR A 284 17.00 24.21 9.12
CA TYR A 284 15.59 24.17 8.77
C TYR A 284 14.83 23.50 9.90
N CYS A 285 14.26 24.35 10.73
CA CYS A 285 13.25 24.01 11.72
C CYS A 285 12.04 23.38 11.00
N GLU A 286 11.58 22.23 11.47
CA GLU A 286 10.23 21.73 11.19
C GLU A 286 9.21 22.77 11.64
N ASP A 287 8.44 23.34 10.70
CA ASP A 287 7.06 23.69 11.00
C ASP A 287 6.18 23.52 9.75
N SER A 288 5.17 22.68 9.92
CA SER A 288 3.95 22.63 9.15
C SER A 288 3.39 24.03 8.88
N ASN A 289 3.23 24.43 7.61
CA ASN A 289 2.11 25.25 7.08
C ASN A 289 2.38 25.63 5.60
N ASP A 290 1.34 25.47 4.77
CA ASP A 290 1.04 26.15 3.49
C ASP A 290 2.15 26.39 2.43
N PRO A 291 2.10 25.75 1.24
CA PRO A 291 3.11 25.94 0.19
C PRO A 291 3.03 27.27 -0.58
N ASP A 292 2.10 28.18 -0.26
CA ASP A 292 1.92 29.45 -0.98
C ASP A 292 2.51 30.71 -0.29
N GLU A 293 3.28 30.57 0.81
CA GLU A 293 3.86 31.73 1.53
C GLU A 293 5.40 31.79 1.57
N LEU A 294 6.10 31.14 0.62
CA LEU A 294 7.57 31.22 0.47
C LEU A 294 8.02 31.99 -0.78
N ALA A 295 7.42 33.15 -1.02
CA ALA A 295 8.07 34.17 -1.83
C ALA A 295 8.99 34.98 -0.91
N GLU A 296 10.24 34.53 -0.74
CA GLU A 296 11.29 35.45 -0.29
C GLU A 296 11.28 36.67 -1.21
N PRO A 297 11.33 37.91 -0.68
CA PRO A 297 11.42 39.08 -1.55
C PRO A 297 12.69 38.94 -2.39
N GLU A 298 12.52 38.83 -3.71
CA GLU A 298 13.62 38.79 -4.67
C GLU A 298 14.65 39.87 -4.29
N PRO A 299 15.95 39.55 -4.20
CA PRO A 299 16.96 40.56 -3.99
C PRO A 299 16.82 41.62 -5.10
N GLU A 300 16.69 42.86 -4.65
CA GLU A 300 16.50 44.06 -5.47
C GLU A 300 17.44 44.02 -6.68
N MET A 301 16.85 43.89 -7.88
CA MET A 301 17.50 43.68 -9.19
C MET A 301 18.92 44.27 -9.27
N ASP A 302 19.93 43.40 -9.36
CA ASP A 302 21.34 43.77 -9.34
C ASP A 302 21.69 44.83 -10.41
N LEU A 303 22.54 45.79 -10.04
CA LEU A 303 22.90 46.93 -10.89
C LEU A 303 23.50 46.48 -12.23
N GLU A 304 24.22 45.35 -12.23
CA GLU A 304 24.78 44.73 -13.42
C GLU A 304 23.69 44.27 -14.41
N ILE A 305 22.61 43.65 -13.90
CA ILE A 305 21.48 43.17 -14.69
C ILE A 305 20.72 44.36 -15.31
N GLN A 306 20.54 45.44 -14.54
CA GLN A 306 19.91 46.66 -15.04
C GLN A 306 20.72 47.33 -16.17
N MET A 307 22.05 47.30 -16.07
CA MET A 307 22.93 47.83 -17.11
C MET A 307 22.88 46.97 -18.38
N ALA A 308 22.95 45.65 -18.23
CA ALA A 308 22.86 44.72 -19.36
C ALA A 308 21.52 44.87 -20.12
N PHE A 309 20.40 45.03 -19.40
CA PHE A 309 19.10 45.27 -20.02
C PHE A 309 19.04 46.60 -20.78
N LYS A 310 19.58 47.68 -20.22
CA LYS A 310 19.64 48.98 -20.91
C LYS A 310 20.44 48.92 -22.20
N ASP A 311 21.55 48.18 -22.20
CA ASP A 311 22.38 48.03 -23.40
C ASP A 311 21.69 47.17 -24.46
N PHE A 312 21.00 46.11 -24.05
CA PHE A 312 20.17 45.31 -24.95
C PHE A 312 19.08 46.14 -25.63
N VAL A 313 18.30 46.93 -24.88
CA VAL A 313 17.23 47.78 -25.44
C VAL A 313 17.79 48.84 -26.39
N LYS A 314 18.94 49.44 -26.07
CA LYS A 314 19.61 50.40 -26.97
C LYS A 314 20.07 49.74 -28.27
N SER A 315 20.55 48.50 -28.22
CA SER A 315 21.00 47.76 -29.41
C SER A 315 19.85 47.41 -30.36
N GLN A 316 18.64 47.16 -29.84
CA GLN A 316 17.45 46.89 -30.65
C GLN A 316 16.89 48.15 -31.33
N ASN A 317 17.10 49.33 -30.74
CA ASN A 317 16.64 50.61 -31.28
C ASN A 317 17.65 51.29 -32.24
N GLN A 318 18.78 50.65 -32.55
CA GLN A 318 19.79 51.16 -33.51
C GLN A 318 19.88 50.33 -34.81
N LYS A 319 18.84 49.55 -35.14
CA LYS A 319 18.69 48.93 -36.47
C LYS A 319 17.66 49.64 -37.33
#